data_AF-A0A4U3AQ64-F1
#
_entry.id   AF-A0A4U3AQ64-F1
#
_cell.length_a   1.000
_cell.length_b   1.000
_cell.length_c   1.000
_cell.angle_alpha   90.00
_cell.angle_beta   90.00
_cell.angle_gamma   90.00
#
_symmetry.space_group_name_H-M   'P 1'
#
loop_
_entity.id
_entity.type
_entity.pdbx_description
1 polymer ?
#
loop_
_entity_poly.entity_id
_entity_poly.type
_entity_poly.pdbx_seq_one_letter_code
_entity_poly.pdbx_strand_id
1 'polypeptide(L)'
;VLSPKSQHVFIKINGQIQGVYLQLESVDENFLKNRGLPSGSIYYAIDDDANFSLMSERDKDVKTELFAGYEFKYSNKNSEEQLSEFVFQANTLSREAYEKEIGKFLHVDKYLRWLAGVIFTQNFDGFVHNYALY
;
A
#
# COMPACT_ATOMS: atom_id res chain seq x y z
N VAL A 1 -6.65 -11.00 -1.15
CA VAL A 1 -5.69 -9.87 -1.10
C VAL A 1 -4.97 -9.82 -2.43
N LEU A 2 -4.82 -8.64 -3.04
CA LEU A 2 -3.97 -8.51 -4.23
C LEU A 2 -2.50 -8.64 -3.79
N SER A 3 -1.72 -9.45 -4.50
CA SER A 3 -0.34 -9.77 -4.09
C SER A 3 0.55 -9.98 -5.32
N PRO A 4 1.83 -9.53 -5.29
CA PRO A 4 2.77 -9.73 -6.38
C PRO A 4 3.05 -11.22 -6.58
N LYS A 5 3.10 -11.65 -7.84
CA LYS A 5 3.60 -12.97 -8.20
C LYS A 5 5.11 -13.05 -7.98
N SER A 6 5.61 -14.25 -7.79
CA SER A 6 7.04 -14.51 -7.64
C SER A 6 7.44 -15.83 -8.25
N GLN A 7 8.67 -15.93 -8.76
CA GLN A 7 9.26 -17.20 -9.20
C GLN A 7 10.75 -17.26 -8.91
N HIS A 8 11.26 -18.45 -8.62
CA HIS A 8 12.70 -18.68 -8.52
C HIS A 8 13.32 -18.67 -9.92
N VAL A 9 14.46 -18.00 -10.07
CA VAL A 9 15.24 -17.92 -11.32
C VAL A 9 16.71 -18.15 -11.04
N PHE A 10 17.47 -18.55 -12.05
CA PHE A 10 18.92 -18.71 -11.96
C PHE A 10 19.60 -17.75 -12.92
N ILE A 11 20.40 -16.81 -12.39
CA ILE A 11 20.91 -15.69 -13.19
C ILE A 11 22.42 -15.77 -13.41
N LYS A 12 22.85 -15.17 -14.52
CA LYS A 12 24.26 -14.94 -14.86
C LYS A 12 24.47 -13.46 -15.16
N ILE A 13 25.55 -12.88 -14.67
CA ILE A 13 25.99 -11.52 -14.98
C ILE A 13 27.38 -11.63 -15.62
N ASN A 14 27.54 -11.10 -16.85
CA ASN A 14 28.78 -11.19 -17.62
C ASN A 14 29.34 -12.63 -17.73
N GLY A 15 28.44 -13.60 -17.93
CA GLY A 15 28.80 -15.03 -18.02
C GLY A 15 29.07 -15.71 -16.67
N GLN A 16 29.19 -14.97 -15.57
CA GLN A 16 29.41 -15.52 -14.24
C GLN A 16 28.07 -15.85 -13.56
N ILE A 17 27.95 -17.07 -13.07
CA ILE A 17 26.79 -17.54 -12.28
C ILE A 17 26.68 -16.73 -10.99
N GLN A 18 25.50 -16.17 -10.72
CA GLN A 18 25.19 -15.49 -9.46
C GLN A 18 24.32 -16.34 -8.53
N GLY A 19 23.77 -17.44 -9.04
CA GLY A 19 22.95 -18.37 -8.26
C GLY A 19 21.45 -18.13 -8.43
N VAL A 20 20.71 -18.59 -7.42
CA VAL A 20 19.23 -18.54 -7.39
C VAL A 20 18.77 -17.21 -6.81
N TYR A 21 17.82 -16.58 -7.50
CA TYR A 21 17.16 -15.35 -7.08
C TYR A 21 15.64 -15.54 -7.06
N LEU A 22 14.95 -14.71 -6.29
CA LEU A 22 13.50 -14.59 -6.35
C LEU A 22 13.14 -13.39 -7.25
N GLN A 23 12.61 -13.68 -8.44
CA GLN A 23 12.04 -12.64 -9.29
C GLN A 23 10.66 -12.29 -8.77
N LEU A 24 10.47 -11.02 -8.43
CA LEU A 24 9.22 -10.46 -7.92
C LEU A 24 8.54 -9.61 -8.99
N GLU A 25 7.22 -9.71 -9.09
CA GLU A 25 6.40 -8.84 -9.95
C GLU A 25 6.41 -7.41 -9.41
N SER A 26 6.65 -6.43 -10.29
CA SER A 26 6.44 -5.01 -9.99
C SER A 26 4.94 -4.73 -9.80
N VAL A 27 4.56 -4.02 -8.74
CA VAL A 27 3.17 -3.63 -8.47
C VAL A 27 2.91 -2.29 -9.14
N ASP A 28 2.65 -2.30 -10.45
CA ASP A 28 2.46 -1.11 -11.28
C ASP A 28 1.22 -1.21 -12.18
N GLU A 29 1.09 -0.35 -13.18
CA GLU A 29 -0.04 -0.37 -14.12
C GLU A 29 -0.17 -1.71 -14.87
N ASN A 30 0.94 -2.43 -15.10
CA ASN A 30 0.91 -3.74 -15.73
C ASN A 30 0.41 -4.81 -14.75
N PHE A 31 0.71 -4.69 -13.46
CA PHE A 31 0.12 -5.54 -12.42
C PHE A 31 -1.42 -5.49 -12.45
N LEU A 32 -1.98 -4.28 -12.61
CA LEU A 32 -3.43 -4.06 -12.72
C LEU A 32 -3.97 -4.63 -14.04
N LYS A 33 -3.35 -4.24 -15.16
CA LYS A 33 -3.77 -4.65 -16.51
C LYS A 33 -3.77 -6.18 -16.68
N ASN A 34 -2.71 -6.85 -16.22
CA ASN A 34 -2.59 -8.31 -16.31
C ASN A 34 -3.63 -9.06 -15.47
N ARG A 35 -4.27 -8.39 -14.50
CA ARG A 35 -5.35 -8.93 -13.67
C ARG A 35 -6.74 -8.46 -14.11
N GLY A 36 -6.85 -7.67 -15.18
CA GLY A 36 -8.10 -7.06 -15.62
C GLY A 36 -8.69 -6.09 -14.59
N LEU A 37 -7.85 -5.48 -13.76
CA LEU A 37 -8.28 -4.51 -12.76
C LEU A 37 -8.48 -3.13 -13.40
N PRO A 38 -9.43 -2.31 -12.90
CA PRO A 38 -9.58 -0.93 -13.34
C PRO A 38 -8.28 -0.12 -13.20
N SER A 39 -8.10 0.89 -14.05
CA SER A 39 -7.05 1.89 -13.82
C SER A 39 -7.34 2.65 -12.53
N GLY A 40 -6.28 3.02 -11.81
CA GLY A 40 -6.34 3.75 -10.55
C GLY A 40 -4.97 4.27 -10.21
N SER A 41 -4.73 4.51 -8.93
CA SER A 41 -3.43 4.95 -8.44
C SER A 41 -2.73 3.79 -7.70
N ILE A 42 -1.41 3.76 -7.66
CA ILE A 42 -0.63 2.85 -6.83
C ILE A 42 0.37 3.67 -6.03
N TYR A 43 0.38 3.44 -4.71
CA TYR A 43 1.20 4.16 -3.75
C TYR A 43 2.02 3.16 -2.93
N TYR A 44 3.34 3.32 -2.85
CA TYR A 44 4.18 2.48 -2.00
C TYR A 44 4.46 3.16 -0.68
N ALA A 45 4.28 2.44 0.44
CA ALA A 45 4.74 2.91 1.74
C ALA A 45 6.28 2.93 1.76
N ILE A 46 6.88 4.11 1.91
CA ILE A 46 8.34 4.31 1.84
C ILE A 46 8.97 4.84 3.12
N ASP A 47 8.18 5.36 4.06
CA ASP A 47 8.65 5.82 5.38
C ASP A 47 7.52 5.81 6.45
N ASP A 48 7.87 6.22 7.67
CA ASP A 48 7.02 6.18 8.88
C ASP A 48 5.71 6.99 8.77
N ASP A 49 5.59 7.91 7.80
CA ASP A 49 4.33 8.64 7.57
C ASP A 49 3.30 7.78 6.79
N ALA A 50 3.67 6.60 6.26
CA ALA A 50 2.73 5.60 5.76
C ALA A 50 2.07 4.79 6.89
N ASN A 51 1.44 5.48 7.83
CA ASN A 51 0.95 4.88 9.08
C ASN A 51 -0.57 4.91 9.27
N PHE A 52 -1.32 5.28 8.22
CA PHE A 52 -2.77 5.49 8.24
C PHE A 52 -3.29 6.53 9.24
N SER A 53 -2.41 7.28 9.92
CA SER A 53 -2.77 8.31 10.92
C SER A 53 -2.71 9.72 10.34
N LEU A 54 -3.33 10.67 11.05
CA LEU A 54 -3.14 12.10 10.84
C LEU A 54 -1.78 12.59 11.35
N MET A 55 -1.13 11.85 12.24
CA MET A 55 0.05 12.30 12.98
C MET A 55 1.35 11.84 12.33
N SER A 56 2.35 12.72 12.31
CA SER A 56 3.74 12.35 12.06
C SER A 56 4.43 12.04 13.39
N GLU A 57 5.03 10.86 13.51
CA GLU A 57 5.76 10.48 14.73
C GLU A 57 7.01 11.34 14.93
N ARG A 58 7.67 11.70 13.82
CA ARG A 58 8.88 12.52 13.83
C ARG A 58 8.60 13.94 14.29
N ASP A 59 7.58 14.57 13.72
CA ASP A 59 7.26 15.98 14.01
C ASP A 59 6.47 16.12 15.32
N LYS A 60 5.90 15.01 15.82
CA LYS A 60 5.03 14.97 16.99
C LYS A 60 3.82 15.91 16.86
N ASP A 61 3.37 16.09 15.62
CA ASP A 61 2.26 16.95 15.24
C ASP A 61 1.49 16.30 14.07
N VAL A 62 0.39 16.94 13.64
CA VAL A 62 -0.34 16.55 12.44
C VAL A 62 0.60 16.66 11.23
N LYS A 63 0.55 15.69 10.32
CA LYS A 63 1.31 15.72 9.08
C LYS A 63 1.02 17.01 8.30
N THR A 64 2.05 17.56 7.70
CA THR A 64 1.91 18.70 6.78
C THR A 64 1.02 18.36 5.59
N GLU A 65 1.16 17.15 5.06
CA GLU A 65 0.39 16.60 3.94
C GLU A 65 -0.08 15.17 4.30
N LEU A 66 -1.37 14.87 4.17
CA LEU A 66 -1.92 13.58 4.60
C LEU A 66 -1.55 12.41 3.66
N PHE A 67 -1.05 12.71 2.47
CA PHE A 67 -0.47 11.73 1.55
C PHE A 67 1.03 11.47 1.80
N ALA A 68 1.63 12.06 2.84
CA ALA A 68 3.04 11.84 3.18
C ALA A 68 3.34 10.36 3.47
N GLY A 69 4.59 9.97 3.21
CA GLY A 69 5.12 8.62 3.39
C GLY A 69 4.91 7.67 2.21
N TYR A 70 4.39 8.17 1.08
CA TYR A 70 4.10 7.36 -0.09
C TYR A 70 4.88 7.77 -1.35
N GLU A 71 5.47 6.79 -2.05
CA GLU A 71 5.91 6.95 -3.44
C GLU A 71 4.71 6.77 -4.38
N PHE A 72 4.48 7.74 -5.25
CA PHE A 72 3.39 7.73 -6.23
C PHE A 72 3.79 6.94 -7.48
N LYS A 73 3.87 5.62 -7.35
CA LYS A 73 4.37 4.71 -8.40
C LYS A 73 3.60 4.79 -9.71
N TYR A 74 2.28 4.85 -9.63
CA TYR A 74 1.38 5.05 -10.77
C TYR A 74 0.26 5.98 -10.32
N SER A 75 0.14 7.16 -10.92
CA SER A 75 -0.72 8.21 -10.40
C SER A 75 -1.36 9.05 -11.50
N ASN A 76 -2.35 9.84 -11.11
CA ASN A 76 -3.03 10.81 -11.93
C ASN A 76 -3.24 12.10 -11.12
N LYS A 77 -3.82 13.12 -11.75
CA LYS A 77 -4.05 14.44 -11.14
C LYS A 77 -4.90 14.45 -9.86
N ASN A 78 -5.63 13.37 -9.56
CA ASN A 78 -6.50 13.23 -8.40
C ASN A 78 -5.87 12.38 -7.27
N SER A 79 -4.70 11.78 -7.51
CA SER A 79 -4.12 10.78 -6.59
C SER A 79 -3.78 11.33 -5.21
N GLU A 80 -3.28 12.56 -5.10
CA GLU A 80 -2.93 13.20 -3.82
C GLU A 80 -4.18 13.47 -2.98
N GLU A 81 -5.21 14.04 -3.61
CA GLU A 81 -6.49 14.37 -2.97
C GLU A 81 -7.19 13.09 -2.49
N GLN A 82 -7.24 12.05 -3.33
CA GLN A 82 -7.88 10.77 -2.99
C GLN A 82 -7.21 10.09 -1.80
N LEU A 83 -5.87 10.10 -1.75
CA LEU A 83 -5.12 9.50 -0.65
C LEU A 83 -5.31 10.32 0.64
N SER A 84 -5.26 11.65 0.54
CA SER A 84 -5.53 12.54 1.67
C SER A 84 -6.92 12.38 2.23
N GLU A 85 -7.94 12.29 1.37
CA GLU A 85 -9.33 12.07 1.76
C GLU A 85 -9.49 10.73 2.46
N PHE A 86 -8.90 9.65 1.93
CA PHE A 86 -8.92 8.35 2.59
C PHE A 86 -8.32 8.41 4.01
N VAL A 87 -7.10 8.96 4.15
CA VAL A 87 -6.43 9.07 5.45
C VAL A 87 -7.25 9.93 6.41
N PHE A 88 -7.79 11.05 5.94
CA PHE A 88 -8.63 11.94 6.74
C PHE A 88 -9.89 11.23 7.26
N GLN A 89 -10.66 10.60 6.37
CA GLN A 89 -11.91 9.93 6.72
C GLN A 89 -11.69 8.72 7.62
N ALA A 90 -10.60 7.97 7.40
CA ALA A 90 -10.24 6.84 8.25
C ALA A 90 -10.02 7.24 9.72
N ASN A 91 -9.62 8.49 9.98
CA ASN A 91 -9.34 8.99 11.33
C ASN A 91 -10.44 9.88 11.93
N THR A 92 -11.24 10.53 11.09
CA THR A 92 -12.20 11.56 11.55
C THR A 92 -13.66 11.11 11.55
N LEU A 93 -14.00 10.03 10.84
CA LEU A 93 -15.32 9.42 10.97
C LEU A 93 -15.57 8.99 12.41
N SER A 94 -16.71 9.41 12.97
CA SER A 94 -17.08 9.01 14.32
C SER A 94 -17.37 7.51 14.37
N ARG A 95 -17.32 6.94 15.58
CA ARG A 95 -17.64 5.53 15.80
C ARG A 95 -19.04 5.15 15.29
N GLU A 96 -20.02 6.04 15.46
CA GLU A 96 -21.41 5.85 15.05
C GLU A 96 -21.57 5.90 13.52
N ALA A 97 -20.69 6.64 12.83
CA ALA A 97 -20.69 6.79 11.39
C ALA A 97 -19.86 5.70 10.69
N TYR A 98 -18.84 5.15 11.36
CA TYR A 98 -17.77 4.35 10.74
C TYR A 98 -18.30 3.18 9.90
N GLU A 99 -19.19 2.35 10.46
CA GLU A 99 -19.74 1.18 9.76
C GLU A 99 -20.47 1.55 8.45
N LYS A 100 -21.13 2.71 8.43
CA LYS A 100 -21.92 3.17 7.28
C LYS A 100 -21.07 3.89 6.24
N GLU A 101 -20.00 4.54 6.67
CA GLU A 101 -19.31 5.55 5.88
C GLU A 101 -17.93 5.09 5.38
N ILE A 102 -17.16 4.30 6.16
CA ILE A 102 -15.78 3.94 5.77
C ILE A 102 -15.72 3.13 4.47
N GLY A 103 -16.77 2.36 4.18
CA GLY A 103 -16.89 1.56 2.96
C GLY A 103 -16.91 2.39 1.67
N LYS A 104 -17.15 3.70 1.77
CA LYS A 104 -17.06 4.64 0.63
C LYS A 104 -15.63 4.88 0.17
N PHE A 105 -14.66 4.71 1.07
CA PHE A 105 -13.24 5.00 0.83
C PHE A 105 -12.36 3.74 0.87
N LEU A 106 -12.79 2.70 1.60
CA LEU A 106 -12.02 1.48 1.82
C LEU A 106 -12.82 0.23 1.50
N HIS A 107 -12.22 -0.70 0.74
CA HIS A 107 -12.75 -2.05 0.62
C HIS A 107 -12.47 -2.86 1.90
N VAL A 108 -13.34 -2.74 2.91
CA VAL A 108 -13.16 -3.27 4.27
C VAL A 108 -12.76 -4.76 4.31
N ASP A 109 -13.46 -5.65 3.59
CA ASP A 109 -13.11 -7.09 3.59
C ASP A 109 -11.69 -7.36 3.07
N LYS A 110 -11.21 -6.63 2.05
CA LYS A 110 -9.85 -6.79 1.53
C LYS A 110 -8.81 -6.30 2.54
N TYR A 111 -9.08 -5.18 3.23
CA TYR A 111 -8.22 -4.66 4.29
C TYR A 111 -8.12 -5.67 5.45
N LEU A 112 -9.24 -6.20 5.94
CA LEU A 112 -9.23 -7.19 7.03
C LEU A 112 -8.52 -8.49 6.63
N ARG A 113 -8.61 -8.92 5.36
CA ARG A 113 -7.84 -10.07 4.86
C ARG A 113 -6.35 -9.78 4.76
N TRP A 114 -5.95 -8.56 4.39
CA TRP A 114 -4.55 -8.14 4.44
C TRP A 114 -4.04 -8.16 5.88
N LEU A 115 -4.80 -7.59 6.82
CA LEU A 115 -4.48 -7.59 8.24
C LEU A 115 -4.32 -9.02 8.76
N ALA A 116 -5.26 -9.91 8.47
CA ALA A 116 -5.15 -11.33 8.81
C ALA A 116 -3.89 -11.97 8.21
N GLY A 117 -3.54 -11.63 6.97
CA GLY A 117 -2.29 -12.06 6.33
C GLY A 117 -1.05 -11.64 7.11
N VAL A 118 -0.97 -10.37 7.53
CA VAL A 118 0.13 -9.85 8.37
C VAL A 118 0.22 -10.60 9.70
N ILE A 119 -0.92 -10.89 10.34
CA ILE A 119 -0.96 -11.70 11.57
C ILE A 119 -0.45 -13.13 11.35
N PHE A 120 -0.89 -13.80 10.29
CA PHE A 120 -0.50 -15.18 10.03
C PHE A 120 0.97 -15.33 9.63
N THR A 121 1.52 -14.36 8.88
CA THR A 121 2.93 -14.40 8.46
C THR A 121 3.87 -13.76 9.49
N GLN A 122 3.31 -13.05 10.48
CA GLN A 122 4.05 -12.31 11.50
C GLN A 122 5.08 -11.34 10.90
N ASN A 123 4.70 -10.61 9.84
CA ASN A 123 5.50 -9.46 9.44
C ASN A 123 5.30 -8.34 10.48
N PHE A 124 6.21 -8.27 11.46
CA PHE A 124 6.14 -7.33 12.58
C PHE A 124 6.11 -5.85 12.15
N ASP A 125 6.65 -5.54 10.98
CA ASP A 125 6.67 -4.20 10.39
C ASP A 125 5.67 -4.08 9.21
N GLY A 126 4.74 -5.03 9.09
CA GLY A 126 3.79 -5.10 7.98
C GLY A 126 2.59 -4.17 8.12
N PHE A 127 2.42 -3.49 9.26
CA PHE A 127 1.24 -2.66 9.53
C PHE A 127 1.39 -1.21 9.06
N VAL A 128 2.62 -0.71 9.05
CA VAL A 128 2.98 0.68 8.64
C VAL A 128 4.08 0.70 7.57
N HIS A 129 4.66 -0.46 7.23
CA HIS A 129 5.56 -0.64 6.09
C HIS A 129 5.22 -1.90 5.31
N ASN A 130 5.96 -2.14 4.22
CA ASN A 130 5.89 -3.38 3.42
C ASN A 130 4.53 -3.60 2.74
N TYR A 131 3.86 -2.53 2.32
CA TYR A 131 2.62 -2.60 1.57
C TYR A 131 2.55 -1.54 0.45
N ALA A 132 1.61 -1.75 -0.46
CA ALA A 132 1.20 -0.78 -1.47
C ALA A 132 -0.32 -0.58 -1.38
N LEU A 133 -0.78 0.64 -1.65
CA LEU A 133 -2.19 0.98 -1.81
C LEU A 133 -2.57 0.97 -3.29
N TYR A 134 -3.79 0.49 -3.59
CA TYR A 134 -4.45 0.56 -4.90
C TYR A 134 -5.91 0.94 -4.70
#